data_AF-A0AAV3X4U0-F1
#
_entry.id   AF-A0AAV3X4U0-F1
#
_cell.length_a   1.000
_cell.length_b   1.000
_cell.length_c   1.000
_cell.angle_alpha   90.00
_cell.angle_beta   90.00
_cell.angle_gamma   90.00
#
_symmetry.space_group_name_H-M   'P 1'
#
loop_
_entity.id
_entity.type
_entity.pdbx_description
1 polymer ?
#
loop_
_entity_poly.entity_id
_entity_poly.type
_entity_poly.pdbx_seq_one_letter_code
_entity_poly.pdbx_strand_id
1 'polypeptide(L)'
;MPCQISYEDDTVELETAEELFVALELTPIEADKEILSQIEEGILDLVKTDEQFLLILEKVLDTRGASKAPYLKCFGTKLSQVVTKGSTLFKALSLLANESDQEYFLHCLGQEAIRKCICNINDLVEALTWLYGKMDILFINLIGWDFVLRFVNSGRSLGALMKVLSQKEEQELLERMGWQAVIDCIQDPEDLMAAFIGLEQQSDRLLIDKLVEFNKLQIVIPSVAELERVCRRGLGVDDIAYLQEIYQKILAN
;
A
#
# COMPACT_ATOMS: atom_id res chain seq x y z
N MET A 1 14.02 32.44 -0.95
CA MET A 1 15.14 33.17 -0.30
C MET A 1 16.04 32.12 0.33
N PRO A 2 17.36 32.32 0.46
CA PRO A 2 18.20 31.32 1.13
C PRO A 2 17.68 31.06 2.55
N CYS A 3 17.59 29.78 2.95
CA CYS A 3 17.14 29.39 4.28
C CYS A 3 18.33 29.49 5.23
N GLN A 4 18.26 30.37 6.21
CA GLN A 4 19.31 30.52 7.20
C GLN A 4 19.02 29.62 8.41
N ILE A 5 20.00 28.83 8.82
CA ILE A 5 19.94 28.02 10.04
C ILE A 5 21.09 28.39 10.96
N SER A 6 20.83 28.37 12.27
CA SER A 6 21.83 28.58 13.31
C SER A 6 21.85 27.38 14.24
N TYR A 7 23.04 26.91 14.58
CA TYR A 7 23.25 25.88 15.60
C TYR A 7 24.54 26.18 16.37
N GLU A 8 24.45 26.16 17.70
CA GLU A 8 25.48 26.68 18.59
C GLU A 8 25.88 28.13 18.23
N ASP A 9 27.12 28.38 17.82
CA ASP A 9 27.63 29.70 17.43
C ASP A 9 27.79 29.87 15.91
N ASP A 10 27.45 28.84 15.12
CA ASP A 10 27.59 28.85 13.67
C ASP A 10 26.24 29.13 12.99
N THR A 11 26.28 29.95 11.94
CA THR A 11 25.11 30.27 11.11
C THR A 11 25.45 30.03 9.65
N VAL A 12 24.62 29.26 8.97
CA VAL A 12 24.83 28.83 7.59
C VAL A 12 23.59 29.18 6.76
N GLU A 13 23.83 29.64 5.54
CA GLU A 13 22.79 29.81 4.53
C GLU A 13 22.71 28.55 3.68
N LEU A 14 21.51 27.99 3.56
CA LEU A 14 21.19 26.84 2.73
C LEU A 14 20.47 27.30 1.47
N GLU A 15 20.93 26.83 0.32
CA GLU A 15 20.32 27.08 -0.99
C GLU A 15 19.75 25.80 -1.61
N THR A 16 20.21 24.63 -1.16
CA THR A 16 19.91 23.33 -1.78
C THR A 16 19.52 22.25 -0.77
N ALA A 17 18.87 21.19 -1.28
CA ALA A 17 18.60 19.99 -0.49
C ALA A 17 19.89 19.29 -0.04
N GLU A 18 20.92 19.28 -0.89
CA GLU A 18 22.21 18.66 -0.58
C GLU A 18 22.92 19.37 0.58
N GLU A 19 22.87 20.70 0.64
CA GLU A 19 23.40 21.47 1.78
C GLU A 19 22.61 21.20 3.06
N LEU A 20 21.28 21.07 2.96
CA LEU A 20 20.45 20.66 4.10
C LEU A 20 20.82 19.24 4.57
N PHE A 21 21.01 18.30 3.65
CA PHE A 21 21.44 16.94 3.98
C PHE A 21 22.76 16.96 4.76
N VAL A 22 23.76 17.70 4.26
CA VAL A 22 25.08 17.81 4.91
C VAL A 22 24.94 18.49 6.27
N ALA A 23 24.13 19.54 6.40
CA ALA A 23 23.89 20.19 7.69
C ALA A 23 23.33 19.21 8.73
N LEU A 24 22.31 18.43 8.36
CA LEU A 24 21.72 17.38 9.22
C LEU A 24 22.67 16.20 9.46
N GLU A 25 23.66 15.96 8.59
CA GLU A 25 24.68 14.93 8.80
C GLU A 25 25.78 15.36 9.76
N LEU A 26 26.14 16.64 9.75
CA LEU A 26 27.20 17.18 10.60
C LEU A 26 26.73 17.52 12.02
N THR A 27 25.43 17.67 12.25
CA THR A 27 24.88 17.92 13.58
C THR A 27 24.39 16.66 14.29
N PRO A 28 24.37 16.63 15.64
CA PRO A 28 23.73 15.55 16.39
C PRO A 28 22.24 15.42 16.02
N ILE A 29 21.71 14.20 16.03
CA ILE A 29 20.31 13.90 15.67
C ILE A 29 19.31 14.70 16.53
N GLU A 30 19.66 14.99 17.78
CA GLU A 30 18.84 15.80 18.69
C GLU A 30 18.63 17.24 18.18
N ALA A 31 19.55 17.74 17.34
CA ALA A 31 19.50 19.06 16.73
C ALA A 31 18.63 19.12 15.46
N ASP A 32 18.32 17.99 14.81
CA ASP A 32 17.53 17.95 13.56
C ASP A 32 16.21 18.70 13.72
N LYS A 33 15.55 18.52 14.87
CA LYS A 33 14.27 19.19 15.15
C LYS A 33 14.44 20.71 15.24
N GLU A 34 15.52 21.17 15.85
CA GLU A 34 15.83 22.60 15.98
C GLU A 34 16.12 23.21 14.61
N ILE A 35 16.98 22.56 13.82
CA ILE A 35 17.31 22.97 12.44
C ILE A 35 16.05 23.04 11.58
N LEU A 36 15.25 21.97 11.55
CA LEU A 36 14.03 21.91 10.75
C LEU A 36 12.97 22.93 11.20
N SER A 37 12.93 23.26 12.49
CA SER A 37 12.03 24.30 13.02
C SER A 37 12.43 25.72 12.62
N GLN A 38 13.67 25.96 12.18
CA GLN A 38 14.09 27.24 11.62
C GLN A 38 13.74 27.36 10.13
N ILE A 39 13.66 26.23 9.43
CA ILE A 39 13.31 26.17 8.00
C ILE A 39 11.80 26.29 7.79
N GLU A 40 11.01 25.59 8.60
CA GLU A 40 9.53 25.55 8.52
C GLU A 40 9.02 25.39 7.08
N GLU A 41 8.07 26.24 6.65
CA GLU A 41 7.50 26.24 5.30
C GLU A 41 8.48 26.65 4.20
N GLY A 42 9.66 27.18 4.56
CA GLY A 42 10.76 27.49 3.65
C GLY A 42 11.41 26.25 3.02
N ILE A 43 11.07 25.05 3.50
CA ILE A 43 11.65 23.79 3.00
C ILE A 43 11.50 23.61 1.48
N LEU A 44 10.46 24.18 0.87
CA LEU A 44 10.23 24.10 -0.57
C LEU A 44 11.18 24.96 -1.40
N ASP A 45 11.87 25.92 -0.78
CA ASP A 45 12.96 26.64 -1.44
C ASP A 45 14.22 25.75 -1.58
N LEU A 46 14.34 24.72 -0.74
CA LEU A 46 15.47 23.77 -0.71
C LEU A 46 15.12 22.45 -1.42
N VAL A 47 13.98 21.85 -1.09
CA VAL A 47 13.51 20.53 -1.54
C VAL A 47 12.38 20.70 -2.54
N LYS A 48 12.66 20.44 -3.82
CA LYS A 48 11.75 20.74 -4.93
C LYS A 48 11.32 19.50 -5.72
N THR A 49 11.99 18.37 -5.53
CA THR A 49 11.71 17.14 -6.27
C THR A 49 11.48 15.95 -5.34
N ASP A 50 10.85 14.91 -5.88
CA ASP A 50 10.67 13.61 -5.21
C ASP A 50 11.97 13.02 -4.69
N GLU A 51 13.03 13.10 -5.51
CA GLU A 51 14.33 12.53 -5.18
C GLU A 51 14.99 13.28 -4.01
N GLN A 52 14.89 14.62 -4.01
CA GLN A 52 15.36 15.45 -2.90
C GLN A 52 14.55 15.22 -1.63
N PHE A 53 13.22 15.04 -1.76
CA PHE A 53 12.36 14.74 -0.62
C PHE A 53 12.79 13.43 0.05
N LEU A 54 13.01 12.38 -0.75
CA LEU A 54 13.46 11.08 -0.24
C LEU A 54 14.87 11.14 0.33
N LEU A 55 15.80 11.89 -0.28
CA LEU A 55 17.16 12.06 0.22
C LEU A 55 17.17 12.54 1.69
N ILE A 56 16.41 13.59 2.00
CA ILE A 56 16.34 14.12 3.36
C ILE A 56 15.54 13.17 4.27
N LEU A 57 14.43 12.60 3.77
CA LEU A 57 13.64 11.65 4.56
C LEU A 57 14.48 10.44 4.99
N GLU A 58 15.33 9.92 4.10
CA GLU A 58 16.27 8.83 4.37
C GLU A 58 17.33 9.24 5.40
N LYS A 59 17.84 10.48 5.37
CA LYS A 59 18.80 10.95 6.38
C LYS A 59 18.22 10.97 7.78
N VAL A 60 17.01 11.50 7.92
CA VAL A 60 16.34 11.63 9.22
C VAL A 60 16.06 10.22 9.82
N LEU A 61 16.20 9.13 9.05
CA LEU A 61 16.06 7.73 9.50
C LEU A 61 17.27 7.11 10.18
N ASP A 62 18.42 7.78 10.25
CA ASP A 62 19.62 7.16 10.82
C ASP A 62 19.44 6.65 12.26
N THR A 63 18.41 7.11 12.97
CA THR A 63 17.89 6.43 14.17
C THR A 63 16.62 5.63 13.87
N ARG A 64 16.73 4.29 13.94
CA ARG A 64 15.56 3.38 13.91
C ARG A 64 14.51 3.84 14.93
N GLY A 65 13.29 4.06 14.46
CA GLY A 65 12.14 4.43 15.29
C GLY A 65 12.01 5.92 15.61
N ALA A 66 12.95 6.79 15.17
CA ALA A 66 12.81 8.23 15.34
C ALA A 66 11.65 8.78 14.50
N SER A 67 10.85 9.67 15.09
CA SER A 67 9.73 10.30 14.39
C SER A 67 10.22 11.21 13.27
N LYS A 68 9.53 11.15 12.13
CA LYS A 68 9.74 11.99 10.95
C LYS A 68 8.81 13.19 10.91
N ALA A 69 7.92 13.31 11.89
CA ALA A 69 7.01 14.44 12.01
C ALA A 69 7.69 15.82 11.89
N PRO A 70 8.89 16.09 12.45
CA PRO A 70 9.54 17.40 12.28
C PRO A 70 9.76 17.77 10.81
N TYR A 71 10.29 16.83 10.02
CA TYR A 71 10.55 17.05 8.60
C TYR A 71 9.25 17.13 7.78
N LEU A 72 8.29 16.23 8.05
CA LEU A 72 7.00 16.27 7.36
C LEU A 72 6.23 17.57 7.63
N LYS A 73 6.34 18.12 8.84
CA LYS A 73 5.70 19.37 9.25
C LYS A 73 6.19 20.59 8.49
N CYS A 74 7.44 20.59 8.04
CA CYS A 74 7.97 21.66 7.19
C CYS A 74 7.17 21.81 5.88
N PHE A 75 6.67 20.70 5.31
CA PHE A 75 5.84 20.74 4.11
C PHE A 75 4.37 21.00 4.42
N GLY A 76 3.85 20.39 5.50
CA GLY A 76 2.43 20.38 5.81
C GLY A 76 1.59 19.94 4.61
N THR A 77 0.53 20.67 4.29
CA THR A 77 -0.36 20.37 3.14
C THR A 77 0.29 20.55 1.77
N LYS A 78 1.49 21.14 1.70
CA LYS A 78 2.25 21.32 0.45
C LYS A 78 3.09 20.10 0.08
N LEU A 79 3.01 19.02 0.86
CA LEU A 79 3.75 17.76 0.61
C LEU A 79 3.48 17.19 -0.79
N SER A 80 2.28 17.41 -1.33
CA SER A 80 1.91 17.04 -2.70
C SER A 80 2.75 17.70 -3.81
N GLN A 81 3.53 18.74 -3.50
CA GLN A 81 4.45 19.36 -4.46
C GLN A 81 5.73 18.54 -4.67
N VAL A 82 6.11 17.71 -3.70
CA VAL A 82 7.35 16.93 -3.72
C VAL A 82 7.09 15.42 -3.69
N VAL A 83 5.88 14.97 -3.37
CA VAL A 83 5.46 13.57 -3.53
C VAL A 83 4.51 13.49 -4.71
N THR A 84 5.08 13.26 -5.90
CA THR A 84 4.34 13.33 -7.17
C THR A 84 4.19 11.97 -7.86
N LYS A 85 4.99 10.97 -7.45
CA LYS A 85 5.03 9.63 -8.05
C LYS A 85 4.62 8.55 -7.05
N GLY A 86 4.03 7.46 -7.57
CA GLY A 86 3.76 6.23 -6.80
C GLY A 86 5.01 5.71 -6.08
N SER A 87 6.16 5.70 -6.78
CA SER A 87 7.45 5.31 -6.20
C SER A 87 7.85 6.09 -4.97
N THR A 88 7.59 7.38 -4.99
CA THR A 88 7.89 8.27 -3.87
C THR A 88 6.94 8.02 -2.72
N LEU A 89 5.65 7.84 -3.01
CA LEU A 89 4.61 7.53 -2.02
C LEU A 89 4.96 6.26 -1.24
N PHE A 90 5.14 5.12 -1.91
CA PHE A 90 5.38 3.87 -1.19
C PHE A 90 6.77 3.82 -0.55
N LYS A 91 7.78 4.44 -1.17
CA LYS A 91 9.11 4.54 -0.55
C LYS A 91 9.01 5.37 0.72
N ALA A 92 8.33 6.51 0.71
CA ALA A 92 8.09 7.29 1.92
C ALA A 92 7.38 6.45 2.99
N LEU A 93 6.28 5.76 2.65
CA LEU A 93 5.57 4.87 3.59
C LEU A 93 6.48 3.81 4.20
N SER A 94 7.37 3.19 3.39
CA SER A 94 8.35 2.20 3.86
C SER A 94 9.39 2.76 4.84
N LEU A 95 9.65 4.06 4.78
CA LEU A 95 10.57 4.77 5.64
C LEU A 95 9.88 5.22 6.95
N LEU A 96 8.56 5.43 6.96
CA LEU A 96 7.83 5.87 8.15
C LEU A 96 7.57 4.70 9.11
N ALA A 97 8.38 4.61 10.17
CA ALA A 97 8.40 3.47 11.09
C ALA A 97 7.28 3.43 12.15
N ASN A 98 6.38 4.42 12.19
CA ASN A 98 5.29 4.46 13.18
C ASN A 98 3.98 4.99 12.58
N GLU A 99 2.85 4.58 13.16
CA GLU A 99 1.51 4.92 12.70
C GLU A 99 1.25 6.43 12.70
N SER A 100 1.73 7.16 13.71
CA SER A 100 1.49 8.62 13.80
C SER A 100 2.12 9.42 12.66
N ASP A 101 3.32 9.04 12.23
CA ASP A 101 3.98 9.71 11.10
C ASP A 101 3.29 9.32 9.78
N GLN A 102 2.88 8.06 9.61
CA GLN A 102 2.10 7.62 8.44
C GLN A 102 0.75 8.34 8.35
N GLU A 103 0.01 8.45 9.45
CA GLU A 103 -1.25 9.19 9.54
C GLU A 103 -1.04 10.66 9.14
N TYR A 104 -0.03 11.32 9.73
CA TYR A 104 0.30 12.71 9.42
C TYR A 104 0.66 12.89 7.93
N PHE A 105 1.52 12.01 7.41
CA PHE A 105 1.95 11.99 6.02
C PHE A 105 0.77 11.87 5.05
N LEU A 106 -0.11 10.89 5.29
CA LEU A 106 -1.29 10.64 4.44
C LEU A 106 -2.28 11.81 4.47
N HIS A 107 -2.54 12.38 5.65
CA HIS A 107 -3.41 13.54 5.77
C HIS A 107 -2.85 14.80 5.10
N CYS A 108 -1.53 15.02 5.22
CA CYS A 108 -0.85 16.15 4.59
C CYS A 108 -0.79 16.03 3.07
N LEU A 109 -0.56 14.82 2.56
CA LEU A 109 -0.54 14.57 1.13
C LEU A 109 -1.94 14.76 0.52
N GLY A 110 -2.97 14.27 1.21
CA GLY A 110 -4.36 14.43 0.83
C GLY A 110 -4.81 13.48 -0.30
N GLN A 111 -6.13 13.28 -0.36
CA GLN A 111 -6.76 12.29 -1.25
C GLN A 111 -6.36 12.44 -2.72
N GLU A 112 -6.38 13.66 -3.28
CA GLU A 112 -6.14 13.85 -4.71
C GLU A 112 -4.71 13.50 -5.11
N ALA A 113 -3.71 13.87 -4.29
CA ALA A 113 -2.32 13.58 -4.57
C ALA A 113 -2.04 12.07 -4.44
N ILE A 114 -2.58 11.42 -3.41
CA ILE A 114 -2.48 9.96 -3.25
C ILE A 114 -3.09 9.25 -4.47
N ARG A 115 -4.30 9.63 -4.90
CA ARG A 115 -4.94 9.05 -6.08
C ARG A 115 -4.14 9.23 -7.37
N LYS A 116 -3.45 10.37 -7.54
CA LYS A 116 -2.56 10.60 -8.69
C LYS A 116 -1.31 9.71 -8.66
N CYS A 117 -0.86 9.31 -7.48
CA CYS A 117 0.28 8.41 -7.31
C CYS A 117 -0.07 6.94 -7.61
N ILE A 118 -1.35 6.57 -7.66
CA ILE A 118 -1.81 5.20 -7.89
C ILE A 118 -2.39 5.09 -9.31
N CYS A 119 -1.62 4.48 -10.21
CA CYS A 119 -2.01 4.32 -11.61
C CYS A 119 -2.50 2.89 -11.92
N ASN A 120 -2.08 1.90 -11.15
CA ASN A 120 -2.44 0.50 -11.35
C ASN A 120 -2.52 -0.28 -10.02
N ILE A 121 -2.93 -1.55 -10.08
CA ILE A 121 -3.10 -2.40 -8.91
C ILE A 121 -1.79 -2.62 -8.13
N ASN A 122 -0.64 -2.70 -8.80
CA ASN A 122 0.64 -2.90 -8.11
C ASN A 122 1.00 -1.67 -7.26
N ASP A 123 0.74 -0.46 -7.76
CA ASP A 123 0.99 0.77 -6.98
C ASP A 123 0.14 0.78 -5.69
N LEU A 124 -1.12 0.34 -5.79
CA LEU A 124 -2.03 0.23 -4.65
C LEU A 124 -1.51 -0.82 -3.64
N VAL A 125 -1.17 -2.02 -4.12
CA VAL A 125 -0.66 -3.12 -3.30
C VAL A 125 0.65 -2.75 -2.62
N GLU A 126 1.54 -2.08 -3.34
CA GLU A 126 2.84 -1.64 -2.84
C GLU A 126 2.66 -0.57 -1.75
N ALA A 127 1.73 0.39 -1.93
CA ALA A 127 1.40 1.34 -0.88
C ALA A 127 0.84 0.64 0.38
N LEU A 128 -0.11 -0.29 0.23
CA LEU A 128 -0.73 -1.02 1.34
C LEU A 128 0.27 -1.89 2.11
N THR A 129 1.26 -2.48 1.41
CA THR A 129 2.29 -3.36 2.01
C THR A 129 3.10 -2.67 3.12
N TRP A 130 3.26 -1.35 3.04
CA TRP A 130 4.08 -0.58 3.98
C TRP A 130 3.29 0.06 5.12
N LEU A 131 1.97 -0.12 5.16
CA LEU A 131 1.12 0.46 6.20
C LEU A 131 1.15 -0.40 7.46
N TYR A 132 1.26 0.25 8.61
CA TYR A 132 1.28 -0.42 9.91
C TYR A 132 -0.04 -0.23 10.66
N GLY A 133 -0.40 -1.22 11.48
CA GLY A 133 -1.51 -1.12 12.42
C GLY A 133 -2.85 -0.90 11.73
N LYS A 134 -3.42 0.30 11.85
CA LYS A 134 -4.73 0.67 11.26
C LYS A 134 -4.60 1.64 10.07
N MET A 135 -3.40 1.78 9.51
CA MET A 135 -3.15 2.75 8.45
C MET A 135 -3.69 2.29 7.08
N ASP A 136 -3.85 0.98 6.88
CA ASP A 136 -4.57 0.35 5.77
C ASP A 136 -5.98 0.91 5.57
N ILE A 137 -6.82 0.85 6.61
CA ILE A 137 -8.20 1.32 6.56
C ILE A 137 -8.27 2.84 6.44
N LEU A 138 -7.34 3.58 7.07
CA LEU A 138 -7.24 5.02 6.89
C LEU A 138 -6.92 5.36 5.43
N PHE A 139 -5.91 4.71 4.86
CA PHE A 139 -5.47 4.90 3.48
C PHE A 139 -6.60 4.62 2.49
N ILE A 140 -7.26 3.47 2.62
CA ILE A 140 -8.40 3.07 1.78
C ILE A 140 -9.55 4.07 1.91
N ASN A 141 -9.87 4.53 3.12
CA ASN A 141 -10.92 5.53 3.33
C ASN A 141 -10.56 6.89 2.72
N LEU A 142 -9.30 7.30 2.80
CA LEU A 142 -8.81 8.54 2.19
C LEU A 142 -8.92 8.50 0.67
N ILE A 143 -8.45 7.42 0.02
CA ILE A 143 -8.57 7.30 -1.44
C ILE A 143 -9.96 6.87 -1.89
N GLY A 144 -10.81 6.38 -0.98
CA GLY A 144 -12.17 5.93 -1.22
C GLY A 144 -12.25 4.53 -1.84
N TRP A 145 -13.18 3.73 -1.32
CA TRP A 145 -13.42 2.36 -1.78
C TRP A 145 -13.72 2.26 -3.28
N ASP A 146 -14.53 3.14 -3.84
CA ASP A 146 -14.84 3.13 -5.28
C ASP A 146 -13.58 3.27 -6.15
N PHE A 147 -12.57 4.01 -5.67
CA PHE A 147 -11.29 4.13 -6.37
C PHE A 147 -10.50 2.83 -6.31
N VAL A 148 -10.45 2.17 -5.15
CA VAL A 148 -9.83 0.85 -4.97
C VAL A 148 -10.47 -0.20 -5.88
N LEU A 149 -11.81 -0.27 -5.88
CA LEU A 149 -12.56 -1.27 -6.63
C LEU A 149 -12.33 -1.20 -8.14
N ARG A 150 -12.01 -0.02 -8.69
CA ARG A 150 -11.69 0.13 -10.11
C ARG A 150 -10.45 -0.65 -10.57
N PHE A 151 -9.56 -1.00 -9.65
CA PHE A 151 -8.37 -1.79 -9.95
C PHE A 151 -8.61 -3.30 -9.86
N VAL A 152 -9.74 -3.72 -9.31
CA VAL A 152 -10.10 -5.12 -9.13
C VAL A 152 -10.97 -5.56 -10.31
N ASN A 153 -10.33 -6.13 -11.32
CA ASN A 153 -10.99 -6.51 -12.60
C ASN A 153 -10.65 -7.92 -13.08
N SER A 154 -9.83 -8.66 -12.32
CA SER A 154 -9.38 -10.02 -12.59
C SER A 154 -9.05 -10.73 -11.29
N GLY A 155 -9.06 -12.06 -11.29
CA GLY A 155 -8.69 -12.87 -10.12
C GLY A 155 -7.25 -12.58 -9.66
N ARG A 156 -6.35 -12.23 -10.59
CA ARG A 156 -5.01 -11.74 -10.26
C ARG A 156 -5.00 -10.44 -9.47
N SER A 157 -5.75 -9.42 -9.92
CA SER A 157 -5.85 -8.15 -9.19
C SER A 157 -6.53 -8.31 -7.82
N LEU A 158 -7.53 -9.18 -7.75
CA LEU A 158 -8.22 -9.53 -6.52
C LEU A 158 -7.26 -10.19 -5.52
N GLY A 159 -6.57 -11.25 -5.93
CA GLY A 159 -5.60 -11.95 -5.09
C GLY A 159 -4.41 -11.08 -4.67
N ALA A 160 -3.93 -10.21 -5.55
CA ALA A 160 -2.86 -9.27 -5.22
C ALA A 160 -3.27 -8.31 -4.10
N LEU A 161 -4.52 -7.82 -4.12
CA LEU A 161 -5.05 -6.94 -3.08
C LEU A 161 -5.30 -7.68 -1.77
N MET A 162 -5.93 -8.85 -1.82
CA MET A 162 -6.23 -9.66 -0.64
C MET A 162 -4.98 -10.02 0.16
N LYS A 163 -3.88 -10.31 -0.54
CA LYS A 163 -2.60 -10.64 0.08
C LYS A 163 -2.06 -9.58 1.05
N VAL A 164 -2.45 -8.32 0.86
CA VAL A 164 -1.95 -7.18 1.66
C VAL A 164 -3.00 -6.58 2.58
N LEU A 165 -4.24 -7.08 2.56
CA LEU A 165 -5.31 -6.64 3.43
C LEU A 165 -5.36 -7.48 4.70
N SER A 166 -5.79 -6.86 5.80
CA SER A 166 -6.17 -7.63 6.98
C SER A 166 -7.48 -8.39 6.72
N GLN A 167 -7.74 -9.45 7.49
CA GLN A 167 -8.99 -10.22 7.40
C GLN A 167 -10.25 -9.34 7.40
N LYS A 168 -10.23 -8.25 8.18
CA LYS A 168 -11.37 -7.32 8.27
C LYS A 168 -11.54 -6.52 6.98
N GLU A 169 -10.46 -5.98 6.40
CA GLU A 169 -10.58 -5.25 5.13
C GLU A 169 -10.88 -6.20 3.97
N GLU A 170 -10.38 -7.44 4.00
CA GLU A 170 -10.72 -8.46 3.01
C GLU A 170 -12.24 -8.68 2.97
N GLN A 171 -12.85 -8.88 4.14
CA GLN A 171 -14.30 -9.02 4.26
C GLN A 171 -15.03 -7.80 3.74
N GLU A 172 -14.60 -6.60 4.11
CA GLU A 172 -15.24 -5.36 3.67
C GLU A 172 -15.08 -5.14 2.15
N LEU A 173 -13.95 -5.51 1.55
CA LEU A 173 -13.74 -5.53 0.11
C LEU A 173 -14.73 -6.45 -0.58
N LEU A 174 -14.82 -7.71 -0.13
CA LEU A 174 -15.71 -8.73 -0.68
C LEU A 174 -17.18 -8.31 -0.60
N GLU A 175 -17.60 -7.75 0.55
CA GLU A 175 -18.96 -7.24 0.74
C GLU A 175 -19.29 -6.08 -0.19
N ARG A 176 -18.37 -5.12 -0.35
CA ARG A 176 -18.56 -3.95 -1.21
C ARG A 176 -18.58 -4.29 -2.70
N MET A 177 -17.74 -5.25 -3.12
CA MET A 177 -17.79 -5.79 -4.49
C MET A 177 -19.10 -6.50 -4.76
N GLY A 178 -19.58 -7.27 -3.77
CA GLY A 178 -20.64 -8.24 -3.96
C GLY A 178 -20.13 -9.49 -4.69
N TRP A 179 -20.67 -10.65 -4.31
CA TRP A 179 -20.18 -11.93 -4.81
C TRP A 179 -20.26 -12.09 -6.32
N GLN A 180 -21.25 -11.51 -6.99
CA GLN A 180 -21.33 -11.56 -8.46
C GLN A 180 -20.07 -10.94 -9.10
N ALA A 181 -19.65 -9.76 -8.65
CA ALA A 181 -18.47 -9.08 -9.20
C ALA A 181 -17.16 -9.82 -8.88
N VAL A 182 -17.05 -10.39 -7.67
CA VAL A 182 -15.92 -11.24 -7.26
C VAL A 182 -15.80 -12.44 -8.20
N ILE A 183 -16.92 -13.13 -8.43
CA ILE A 183 -16.99 -14.30 -9.31
C ILE A 183 -16.69 -13.89 -10.75
N ASP A 184 -17.14 -12.71 -11.20
CA ASP A 184 -16.85 -12.14 -12.52
C ASP A 184 -15.38 -11.73 -12.71
N CYS A 185 -14.61 -11.59 -11.64
CA CYS A 185 -13.15 -11.44 -11.76
C CYS A 185 -12.46 -12.76 -12.10
N ILE A 186 -13.07 -13.90 -11.77
CA ILE A 186 -12.44 -15.22 -11.92
C ILE A 186 -12.92 -15.87 -13.21
N GLN A 187 -12.07 -15.88 -14.23
CA GLN A 187 -12.43 -16.35 -15.57
C GLN A 187 -11.77 -17.67 -15.95
N ASP A 188 -10.61 -17.98 -15.34
CA ASP A 188 -9.82 -19.16 -15.68
C ASP A 188 -9.10 -19.75 -14.43
N PRO A 189 -8.43 -20.92 -14.55
CA PRO A 189 -7.74 -21.53 -13.42
C PRO A 189 -6.64 -20.65 -12.81
N GLU A 190 -5.99 -19.79 -13.60
CA GLU A 190 -4.91 -18.92 -13.14
C GLU A 190 -5.46 -17.78 -12.28
N ASP A 191 -6.58 -17.19 -12.67
CA ASP A 191 -7.32 -16.23 -11.85
C ASP A 191 -7.76 -16.85 -10.52
N LEU A 192 -8.27 -18.07 -10.56
CA LEU A 192 -8.70 -18.79 -9.36
C LEU A 192 -7.54 -19.08 -8.41
N MET A 193 -6.41 -19.58 -8.95
CA MET A 193 -5.20 -19.79 -8.15
C MET A 193 -4.67 -18.49 -7.56
N ALA A 194 -4.69 -17.39 -8.34
CA ALA A 194 -4.25 -16.11 -7.84
C ALA A 194 -5.14 -15.60 -6.69
N ALA A 195 -6.46 -15.77 -6.80
CA ALA A 195 -7.40 -15.45 -5.74
C ALA A 195 -7.10 -16.27 -4.47
N PHE A 196 -6.97 -17.60 -4.57
CA PHE A 196 -6.67 -18.45 -3.42
C PHE A 196 -5.33 -18.15 -2.76
N ILE A 197 -4.29 -17.79 -3.53
CA ILE A 197 -2.99 -17.37 -2.95
C ILE A 197 -3.13 -16.11 -2.09
N GLY A 198 -4.07 -15.23 -2.43
CA GLY A 198 -4.30 -13.97 -1.72
C GLY A 198 -5.25 -14.08 -0.53
N LEU A 199 -6.18 -15.03 -0.56
CA LEU A 199 -7.23 -15.18 0.44
C LEU A 199 -6.73 -15.82 1.74
N GLU A 200 -7.34 -15.44 2.85
CA GLU A 200 -7.27 -16.25 4.07
C GLU A 200 -8.10 -17.55 3.93
N GLN A 201 -7.66 -18.63 4.58
CA GLN A 201 -8.25 -19.98 4.45
C GLN A 201 -9.77 -20.05 4.66
N GLN A 202 -10.35 -19.20 5.51
CA GLN A 202 -11.80 -19.19 5.74
C GLN A 202 -12.58 -18.68 4.51
N SER A 203 -11.96 -17.82 3.72
CA SER A 203 -12.55 -17.24 2.52
C SER A 203 -12.42 -18.15 1.29
N ASP A 204 -11.46 -19.08 1.29
CA ASP A 204 -11.30 -20.08 0.22
C ASP A 204 -12.55 -20.94 0.05
N ARG A 205 -13.07 -21.51 1.15
CA ARG A 205 -14.29 -22.33 1.11
C ARG A 205 -15.49 -21.54 0.64
N LEU A 206 -15.63 -20.32 1.15
CA LEU A 206 -16.72 -19.44 0.76
C LEU A 206 -16.65 -19.10 -0.73
N LEU A 207 -15.46 -18.87 -1.27
CA LEU A 207 -15.26 -18.65 -2.70
C LEU A 207 -15.64 -19.90 -3.51
N ILE A 208 -15.25 -21.10 -3.06
CA ILE A 208 -15.64 -22.36 -3.71
C ILE A 208 -17.17 -22.51 -3.72
N ASP A 209 -17.83 -22.33 -2.58
CA ASP A 209 -19.29 -22.38 -2.46
C ASP A 209 -19.96 -21.40 -3.43
N LYS A 210 -19.44 -20.17 -3.52
CA LYS A 210 -19.97 -19.16 -4.43
C LYS A 210 -19.73 -19.53 -5.89
N LEU A 211 -18.57 -20.07 -6.26
CA LEU A 211 -18.34 -20.58 -7.62
C LEU A 211 -19.32 -21.69 -8.00
N VAL A 212 -19.75 -22.53 -7.06
CA VAL A 212 -20.81 -23.53 -7.28
C VAL A 212 -22.18 -22.86 -7.42
N GLU A 213 -22.54 -21.97 -6.49
CA GLU A 213 -23.82 -21.23 -6.49
C GLU A 213 -24.05 -20.48 -7.82
N PHE A 214 -23.00 -19.85 -8.35
CA PHE A 214 -23.03 -19.12 -9.62
C PHE A 214 -22.76 -20.00 -10.85
N ASN A 215 -22.71 -21.34 -10.70
CA ASN A 215 -22.44 -22.31 -11.77
C ASN A 215 -21.15 -22.05 -12.58
N LYS A 216 -20.14 -21.46 -11.93
CA LYS A 216 -18.90 -21.03 -12.58
C LYS A 216 -17.73 -21.99 -12.36
N LEU A 217 -17.83 -22.90 -11.38
CA LEU A 217 -16.73 -23.78 -11.01
C LEU A 217 -16.21 -24.66 -12.17
N GLN A 218 -17.11 -25.29 -12.94
CA GLN A 218 -16.73 -26.10 -14.12
C GLN A 218 -16.29 -25.26 -15.33
N ILE A 219 -16.68 -23.98 -15.39
CA ILE A 219 -16.21 -23.06 -16.43
C ILE A 219 -14.76 -22.71 -16.18
N VAL A 220 -14.46 -22.37 -14.92
CA VAL A 220 -13.12 -21.96 -14.46
C VAL A 220 -12.18 -23.16 -14.39
N ILE A 221 -12.66 -24.32 -13.94
CA ILE A 221 -11.91 -25.57 -13.89
C ILE A 221 -12.56 -26.54 -14.89
N PRO A 222 -12.13 -26.57 -16.16
CA PRO A 222 -12.81 -27.36 -17.19
C PRO A 222 -12.43 -28.84 -17.19
N SER A 223 -11.41 -29.25 -16.42
CA SER A 223 -10.92 -30.63 -16.42
C SER A 223 -10.32 -31.04 -15.08
N VAL A 224 -10.23 -32.36 -14.86
CA VAL A 224 -9.54 -32.93 -13.70
C VAL A 224 -8.06 -32.54 -13.65
N ALA A 225 -7.41 -32.38 -14.80
CA ALA A 225 -6.02 -31.94 -14.85
C ALA A 225 -5.85 -30.50 -14.33
N GLU A 226 -6.77 -29.60 -14.68
CA GLU A 226 -6.77 -28.22 -14.13
C GLU A 226 -7.15 -28.21 -12.64
N LEU A 227 -8.07 -29.08 -12.21
CA LEU A 227 -8.37 -29.24 -10.79
C LEU A 227 -7.11 -29.60 -10.00
N GLU A 228 -6.35 -30.60 -10.44
CA GLU A 228 -5.10 -30.99 -9.80
C GLU A 228 -4.08 -29.84 -9.76
N ARG A 229 -4.01 -29.04 -10.82
CA ARG A 229 -3.14 -27.86 -10.88
C ARG A 229 -3.54 -26.82 -9.84
N VAL A 230 -4.83 -26.48 -9.74
CA VAL A 230 -5.36 -25.51 -8.77
C VAL A 230 -5.07 -25.98 -7.34
N CYS A 231 -5.35 -27.24 -7.04
CA CYS A 231 -5.11 -27.83 -5.72
C CYS A 231 -3.63 -27.78 -5.30
N ARG A 232 -2.67 -27.87 -6.24
CA ARG A 232 -1.23 -27.86 -5.90
C ARG A 232 -0.68 -26.48 -5.52
N ARG A 233 -1.36 -25.39 -5.88
CA ARG A 233 -0.81 -24.03 -5.79
C ARG A 233 -1.58 -23.07 -4.90
N GLY A 234 -2.88 -23.28 -4.69
CA GLY A 234 -3.74 -22.27 -4.07
C GLY A 234 -4.25 -22.60 -2.66
N LEU A 235 -4.36 -23.87 -2.28
CA LEU A 235 -5.24 -24.27 -1.18
C LEU A 235 -4.53 -25.05 -0.05
N GLY A 236 -5.06 -24.93 1.16
CA GLY A 236 -4.73 -25.80 2.29
C GLY A 236 -5.25 -27.23 2.07
N VAL A 237 -4.68 -28.20 2.79
CA VAL A 237 -5.01 -29.64 2.63
C VAL A 237 -6.50 -29.91 2.77
N ASP A 238 -7.16 -29.28 3.74
CA ASP A 238 -8.59 -29.49 3.99
C ASP A 238 -9.45 -28.89 2.87
N ASP A 239 -9.07 -27.74 2.32
CA ASP A 239 -9.80 -27.06 1.25
C ASP A 239 -9.57 -27.73 -0.11
N ILE A 240 -8.41 -28.36 -0.31
CA ILE A 240 -8.16 -29.26 -1.44
C ILE A 240 -9.15 -30.42 -1.42
N ALA A 241 -9.26 -31.11 -0.28
CA ALA A 241 -10.16 -32.27 -0.16
C ALA A 241 -11.62 -31.84 -0.41
N TYR A 242 -12.01 -30.69 0.12
CA TYR A 242 -13.33 -30.12 -0.07
C TYR A 242 -13.62 -29.76 -1.54
N LEU A 243 -12.71 -29.05 -2.21
CA LEU A 243 -12.84 -28.69 -3.62
C LEU A 243 -12.96 -29.95 -4.51
N GLN A 244 -12.14 -30.97 -4.24
CA GLN A 244 -12.18 -32.25 -4.96
C GLN A 244 -13.53 -32.94 -4.78
N GLU A 245 -14.05 -33.02 -3.55
CA GLU A 245 -15.35 -33.62 -3.26
C GLU A 245 -16.48 -32.92 -4.00
N ILE A 246 -16.52 -31.58 -3.94
CA ILE A 246 -17.51 -30.77 -4.66
C ILE A 246 -17.41 -31.00 -6.16
N TYR A 247 -16.21 -30.92 -6.72
CA TYR A 247 -16.02 -31.05 -8.16
C TYR A 247 -16.48 -32.42 -8.69
N GLN A 248 -16.19 -33.50 -7.94
CA GLN A 248 -16.68 -34.85 -8.27
C GLN A 248 -18.21 -34.95 -8.22
N LYS A 249 -18.86 -34.32 -7.23
CA LYS A 249 -20.33 -34.29 -7.16
C LYS A 249 -20.95 -33.60 -8.37
N ILE A 250 -20.33 -32.53 -8.87
CA ILE A 250 -20.85 -31.81 -10.05
C ILE A 250 -20.63 -32.64 -11.32
N LEU A 251 -19.52 -33.37 -11.46
CA LEU A 251 -19.29 -34.27 -12.61
C LEU A 251 -20.24 -35.48 -12.63
N ALA A 252 -20.75 -35.90 -11.48
CA ALA A 252 -21.64 -37.05 -11.36
C ALA A 252 -23.12 -36.72 -11.68
N ASN A 253 -23.47 -35.44 -11.77
CA ASN A 253 -24.81 -34.92 -12.09
C ASN A 253 -24.88 -34.46 -13.54
#